data_AF-A0A7M3LRC1-F1
#
_entry.id   AF-A0A7M3LRC1-F1
#
_cell.length_a   1.000
_cell.length_b   1.000
_cell.length_c   1.000
_cell.angle_alpha   90.00
_cell.angle_beta   90.00
_cell.angle_gamma   90.00
#
_symmetry.space_group_name_H-M   'P 1'
#
loop_
_entity.id
_entity.type
_entity.pdbx_description
1 polymer ?
#
loop_
_entity_poly.entity_id
_entity_poly.type
_entity_poly.pdbx_seq_one_letter_code
_entity_poly.pdbx_strand_id
1 'polypeptide(L)'
;ALDHDETFLTITHMDWERFTETFTSIRHSPLITDIPEVITATETTSLDTPTDNQSDASAQLRRRLAEQSTPEQLETLLGLVRTHAATTLGHSSPEAVAAERGFLESGFDSLTAVELRNRLRTATGLALPTTLIFDYPNPTTLA
;
A
#
# COMPACT_ATOMS: atom_id res chain seq x y z
N ALA A 1 11.00 -30.11 23.87
CA ALA A 1 9.72 -30.77 23.63
C ALA A 1 8.64 -29.70 23.63
N LEU A 2 8.15 -29.30 22.45
CA LEU A 2 6.96 -28.49 22.27
C LEU A 2 5.80 -29.48 22.15
N ASP A 3 5.18 -29.79 23.28
CA ASP A 3 4.06 -30.74 23.36
C ASP A 3 3.01 -30.21 24.36
N HIS A 4 2.61 -28.96 24.15
CA HIS A 4 1.47 -28.36 24.85
C HIS A 4 0.51 -27.89 23.77
N ASP A 5 -0.44 -28.76 23.42
CA ASP A 5 -1.59 -28.49 22.57
C ASP A 5 -2.60 -27.60 23.32
N GLU A 6 -2.12 -26.45 23.80
CA GLU A 6 -2.89 -25.51 24.59
C GLU A 6 -3.68 -24.60 23.65
N THR A 7 -4.99 -24.84 23.58
CA THR A 7 -5.92 -23.94 22.90
C THR A 7 -6.17 -22.73 23.80
N PHE A 8 -5.81 -21.54 23.31
CA PHE A 8 -6.08 -20.29 24.00
C PHE A 8 -7.27 -19.57 23.37
N LEU A 9 -8.28 -19.27 24.19
CA LEU A 9 -9.42 -18.42 23.81
C LEU A 9 -9.11 -16.98 24.20
N THR A 10 -9.02 -16.09 23.22
CA THR A 10 -8.84 -14.65 23.42
C THR A 10 -10.10 -13.92 22.96
N ILE A 11 -10.66 -13.09 23.83
CA ILE A 11 -11.76 -12.19 23.49
C ILE A 11 -11.18 -10.78 23.34
N THR A 12 -11.23 -10.25 22.12
CA THR A 12 -10.81 -8.88 21.79
C THR A 12 -11.97 -8.15 21.15
N HIS A 13 -12.14 -6.88 21.50
CA HIS A 13 -13.11 -6.01 20.85
C HIS A 13 -12.60 -5.64 19.45
N MET A 14 -13.25 -6.15 18.41
CA MET A 14 -12.86 -5.97 17.01
C MET A 14 -13.88 -5.10 16.27
N ASP A 15 -13.37 -4.08 15.59
CA ASP A 15 -14.14 -3.26 14.66
C ASP A 15 -14.22 -3.99 13.30
N TRP A 16 -15.36 -4.63 13.05
CA TRP A 16 -15.55 -5.51 11.89
C TRP A 16 -15.64 -4.75 10.56
N GLU A 17 -16.08 -3.50 10.57
CA GLU A 17 -16.17 -2.66 9.37
C GLU A 17 -14.76 -2.43 8.82
N ARG A 18 -13.85 -1.93 9.66
CA ARG A 18 -12.45 -1.70 9.27
C ARG A 18 -11.69 -2.99 8.98
N PHE A 19 -11.98 -4.06 9.71
CA PHE A 19 -11.31 -5.34 9.54
C PHE A 19 -11.63 -6.01 8.20
N THR A 20 -12.90 -5.95 7.77
CA THR A 20 -13.34 -6.60 6.53
C THR A 20 -12.78 -5.93 5.29
N GLU A 21 -12.75 -4.60 5.22
CA GLU A 21 -12.16 -3.83 4.10
C GLU A 21 -10.73 -4.28 3.76
N THR A 22 -9.93 -4.58 4.80
CA THR A 22 -8.54 -4.99 4.63
C THR A 22 -8.40 -6.50 4.40
N PHE A 23 -9.23 -7.31 5.06
CA PHE A 23 -9.05 -8.77 5.10
C PHE A 23 -9.76 -9.51 3.96
N THR A 24 -11.00 -9.11 3.60
CA THR A 24 -11.77 -9.78 2.52
C THR A 24 -11.34 -9.35 1.13
N SER A 25 -10.65 -8.20 1.01
CA SER A 25 -10.04 -7.70 -0.24
C SER A 25 -8.99 -8.66 -0.82
N ILE A 26 -8.35 -9.47 0.03
CA ILE A 26 -7.28 -10.40 -0.37
C ILE A 26 -7.76 -11.86 -0.43
N ARG A 27 -8.67 -12.26 0.46
CA ARG A 27 -9.21 -13.64 0.50
C ARG A 27 -10.63 -13.62 1.05
N HIS A 28 -11.60 -14.06 0.25
CA HIS A 28 -12.93 -14.35 0.76
C HIS A 28 -12.84 -15.55 1.71
N SER A 29 -12.88 -15.29 3.02
CA SER A 29 -12.82 -16.34 4.04
C SER A 29 -14.24 -16.66 4.51
N PRO A 30 -14.72 -17.90 4.30
CA PRO A 30 -16.08 -18.30 4.66
C PRO A 30 -16.36 -18.25 6.17
N LEU A 31 -15.32 -18.16 7.00
CA LEU A 31 -15.45 -18.06 8.47
C LEU A 31 -15.95 -16.69 8.95
N ILE A 32 -15.86 -15.65 8.12
CA ILE A 32 -16.19 -14.27 8.49
C ILE A 32 -17.51 -13.82 7.83
N THR A 33 -17.92 -14.47 6.73
CA THR A 33 -19.11 -14.10 5.95
C THR A 33 -20.42 -14.27 6.72
N ASP A 34 -20.49 -15.19 7.68
CA ASP A 34 -21.69 -15.46 8.46
C ASP A 34 -21.87 -14.53 9.68
N ILE A 35 -20.95 -13.57 9.88
CA ILE A 35 -21.05 -12.59 10.97
C ILE A 35 -22.05 -11.49 10.55
N PRO A 36 -23.15 -11.27 11.27
CA PRO A 36 -24.22 -10.35 10.86
C PRO A 36 -23.72 -8.91 10.66
N GLU A 37 -22.75 -8.47 11.46
CA GLU A 37 -22.12 -7.15 11.37
C GLU A 37 -21.35 -6.95 10.03
N VAL A 38 -20.82 -8.03 9.45
CA VAL A 38 -20.10 -8.02 8.16
C VAL A 38 -21.07 -7.92 6.98
N ILE A 39 -22.22 -8.58 7.09
CA ILE A 39 -23.28 -8.55 6.08
C ILE A 39 -23.81 -7.12 5.94
N THR A 40 -24.09 -6.45 7.05
CA THR A 40 -24.57 -5.04 7.07
C THR A 40 -23.53 -4.05 6.53
N ALA A 41 -22.24 -4.28 6.80
CA ALA A 41 -21.16 -3.44 6.28
C ALA A 41 -20.99 -3.59 4.75
N THR A 42 -21.12 -4.81 4.23
CA THR A 42 -20.93 -5.11 2.79
C THR A 42 -22.06 -4.53 1.93
N GLU A 43 -23.28 -4.48 2.46
CA GLU A 43 -24.46 -3.96 1.75
C GLU A 43 -24.41 -2.43 1.56
N THR A 44 -23.71 -1.72 2.45
CA THR A 44 -23.60 -0.25 2.41
C THR A 44 -22.47 0.23 1.49
N THR A 45 -21.48 -0.62 1.20
CA THR A 45 -20.25 -0.26 0.44
C THR A 45 -20.31 -0.63 -1.05
N SER A 46 -21.39 -1.26 -1.52
CA SER A 46 -21.50 -1.75 -2.92
C SER A 46 -21.76 -0.68 -4.00
N LEU A 47 -21.45 0.60 -3.77
CA LEU A 47 -21.73 1.70 -4.70
C LEU A 47 -20.50 2.44 -5.28
N ASP A 48 -19.27 2.02 -5.00
CA ASP A 48 -18.09 2.64 -5.62
C ASP A 48 -17.10 1.60 -6.14
N THR A 49 -17.00 1.48 -7.47
CA THR A 49 -16.05 0.57 -8.14
C THR A 49 -14.74 1.34 -8.37
N PRO A 50 -13.62 1.08 -7.65
CA PRO A 50 -12.43 1.93 -7.71
C PRO A 50 -11.49 1.62 -8.89
N THR A 51 -11.91 0.80 -9.86
CA THR A 51 -11.01 0.28 -10.90
C THR A 51 -10.75 1.30 -12.03
N ASP A 52 -11.75 2.10 -12.40
CA ASP A 52 -11.59 3.07 -13.50
C ASP A 52 -10.59 4.18 -13.15
N ASN A 53 -10.63 4.69 -11.91
CA ASN A 53 -9.79 5.81 -11.48
C ASN A 53 -8.28 5.48 -11.44
N GLN A 54 -7.92 4.22 -11.11
CA GLN A 54 -6.52 3.77 -11.09
C GLN A 54 -5.92 3.65 -12.49
N SER A 55 -6.72 3.17 -13.45
CA SER A 55 -6.31 3.05 -14.84
C SER A 55 -6.07 4.42 -15.49
N ASP A 56 -6.88 5.41 -15.13
CA ASP A 56 -6.72 6.79 -15.60
C ASP A 56 -5.46 7.45 -15.03
N ALA A 57 -5.22 7.36 -13.71
CA ALA A 57 -4.04 7.93 -13.06
C ALA A 57 -2.72 7.39 -13.65
N SER A 58 -2.60 6.08 -13.83
CA SER A 58 -1.41 5.46 -14.44
C SER A 58 -1.25 5.80 -15.93
N ALA A 59 -2.34 5.97 -16.68
CA ALA A 59 -2.29 6.45 -18.06
C ALA A 59 -1.83 7.91 -18.17
N GLN A 60 -2.28 8.78 -17.26
CA GLN A 60 -1.83 10.17 -17.16
C GLN A 60 -0.34 10.26 -16.83
N LEU A 61 0.14 9.47 -15.85
CA LEU A 61 1.56 9.40 -15.51
C LEU A 61 2.41 9.00 -16.72
N ARG A 62 2.02 7.95 -17.45
CA ARG A 62 2.75 7.49 -18.64
C ARG A 62 2.84 8.55 -19.74
N ARG A 63 1.74 9.27 -20.00
CA ARG A 63 1.72 10.36 -21.00
C ARG A 63 2.64 11.50 -20.60
N ARG A 64 2.58 11.94 -19.34
CA ARG A 64 3.48 12.99 -18.81
C ARG A 64 4.95 12.59 -18.96
N LEU A 65 5.30 11.35 -18.59
CA LEU A 65 6.67 10.86 -18.74
C LEU A 65 7.10 10.81 -20.21
N ALA A 66 6.22 10.39 -21.13
CA ALA A 66 6.53 10.31 -22.56
C ALA A 66 6.87 11.67 -23.21
N GLU A 67 6.41 12.78 -22.62
CA GLU A 67 6.68 14.14 -23.09
C GLU A 67 7.97 14.75 -22.48
N GLN A 68 8.57 14.06 -21.51
CA GLN A 68 9.73 14.51 -20.75
C GLN A 68 11.04 13.87 -21.22
N SER A 69 12.14 14.58 -21.02
CA SER A 69 13.47 13.99 -21.14
C SER A 69 13.75 13.01 -19.99
N THR A 70 14.66 12.05 -20.18
CA THR A 70 15.05 11.09 -19.14
C THR A 70 15.38 11.72 -17.77
N PRO A 71 16.15 12.82 -17.65
CA PRO A 71 16.38 13.43 -16.34
C PRO A 71 15.10 13.98 -15.69
N GLU A 72 14.19 14.58 -16.48
CA GLU A 72 12.91 15.10 -15.97
C GLU A 72 11.94 13.98 -15.57
N GLN A 73 12.01 12.83 -16.27
CA GLN A 73 11.28 11.63 -15.90
C GLN A 73 11.75 11.10 -14.53
N LEU A 74 13.06 11.03 -14.31
CA LEU A 74 13.63 10.59 -13.03
C LEU A 74 13.23 11.53 -11.88
N GLU A 75 13.28 12.85 -12.09
CA GLU A 75 12.81 13.81 -11.07
C GLU A 75 11.32 13.64 -10.76
N THR A 76 10.50 13.40 -11.79
CA THR A 76 9.06 13.14 -11.63
C THR A 76 8.80 11.86 -10.85
N LEU A 77 9.50 10.77 -11.16
CA LEU A 77 9.40 9.49 -10.47
C LEU A 77 9.91 9.58 -9.03
N LEU A 78 11.03 10.26 -8.80
CA LEU A 78 11.56 10.51 -7.47
C LEU A 78 10.57 11.29 -6.60
N GLY A 79 9.96 12.34 -7.16
CA GLY A 79 8.91 13.10 -6.47
C GLY A 79 7.70 12.23 -6.12
N LEU A 80 7.28 11.35 -7.02
CA LEU A 80 6.19 10.39 -6.80
C LEU A 80 6.52 9.42 -5.67
N VAL A 81 7.71 8.81 -5.69
CA VAL A 81 8.19 7.88 -4.65
C VAL A 81 8.23 8.58 -3.30
N ARG A 82 8.83 9.78 -3.22
CA ARG A 82 8.93 10.55 -1.96
C ARG A 82 7.57 10.97 -1.43
N THR A 83 6.62 11.31 -2.31
CA THR A 83 5.25 11.63 -1.92
C THR A 83 4.57 10.44 -1.27
N HIS A 84 4.57 9.28 -1.93
CA HIS A 84 3.96 8.09 -1.36
C HIS A 84 4.67 7.60 -0.11
N ALA A 85 6.00 7.72 -0.05
CA ALA A 85 6.77 7.40 1.14
C ALA A 85 6.41 8.30 2.33
N ALA A 86 6.36 9.61 2.12
CA ALA A 86 5.97 10.58 3.14
C ALA A 86 4.57 10.30 3.67
N THR A 87 3.60 10.09 2.78
CA THR A 87 2.23 9.77 3.19
C THR A 87 2.15 8.43 3.92
N THR A 88 3.06 7.47 3.67
CA THR A 88 3.05 6.17 4.37
C THR A 88 3.59 6.32 5.79
N LEU A 89 4.57 7.20 5.98
CA LEU A 89 5.12 7.55 7.30
C LEU A 89 4.30 8.61 8.05
N GLY A 90 3.20 9.10 7.48
CA GLY A 90 2.36 10.14 8.09
C GLY A 90 2.96 11.56 8.03
N HIS A 91 3.93 11.79 7.14
CA HIS A 91 4.48 13.11 6.90
C HIS A 91 3.62 13.92 5.92
N SER A 92 3.47 15.22 6.19
CA SER A 92 2.68 16.13 5.35
C SER A 92 3.40 16.59 4.08
N SER A 93 4.70 16.32 3.95
CA SER A 93 5.52 16.80 2.85
C SER A 93 6.51 15.73 2.35
N PRO A 94 6.71 15.59 1.02
CA PRO A 94 7.66 14.65 0.43
C PRO A 94 9.11 14.98 0.79
N GLU A 95 9.42 16.24 1.11
CA GLU A 95 10.75 16.70 1.50
C GLU A 95 11.20 16.11 2.85
N ALA A 96 10.25 15.68 3.70
CA ALA A 96 10.55 15.00 4.96
C ALA A 96 11.25 13.65 4.76
N VAL A 97 11.05 13.00 3.59
CA VAL A 97 11.76 11.78 3.21
C VAL A 97 12.97 12.17 2.38
N ALA A 98 14.18 11.95 2.88
CA ALA A 98 15.40 12.26 2.13
C ALA A 98 15.62 11.28 0.96
N ALA A 99 15.96 11.79 -0.22
CA ALA A 99 16.08 11.00 -1.45
C ALA A 99 17.18 9.92 -1.39
N GLU A 100 18.29 10.23 -0.73
CA GLU A 100 19.46 9.34 -0.60
C GLU A 100 19.42 8.49 0.67
N ARG A 101 18.54 8.80 1.62
CA ARG A 101 18.46 8.06 2.89
C ARG A 101 17.72 6.74 2.65
N GLY A 102 18.21 5.67 3.27
CA GLY A 102 17.55 4.39 3.22
C GLY A 102 16.12 4.43 3.78
N PHE A 103 15.22 3.64 3.22
CA PHE A 103 13.85 3.50 3.72
C PHE A 103 13.85 3.00 5.18
N LEU A 104 14.68 2.02 5.53
CA LEU A 104 14.77 1.49 6.90
C LEU A 104 15.25 2.56 7.90
N GLU A 105 16.24 3.36 7.52
CA GLU A 105 16.74 4.48 8.34
C GLU A 105 15.72 5.62 8.47
N SER A 106 14.77 5.70 7.53
CA SER A 106 13.68 6.68 7.53
C SER A 106 12.46 6.20 8.32
N GLY A 107 12.48 4.99 8.87
CA GLY A 107 11.40 4.44 9.70
C GLY A 107 10.48 3.45 8.99
N PHE A 108 10.85 2.94 7.80
CA PHE A 108 10.12 1.84 7.18
C PHE A 108 10.41 0.50 7.87
N ASP A 109 9.36 -0.31 7.97
CA ASP A 109 9.31 -1.67 8.47
C ASP A 109 8.56 -2.57 7.47
N SER A 110 8.33 -3.83 7.83
CA SER A 110 7.67 -4.81 6.96
C SER A 110 6.24 -4.42 6.56
N LEU A 111 5.48 -3.73 7.42
CA LEU A 111 4.08 -3.36 7.15
C LEU A 111 4.03 -2.14 6.23
N THR A 112 4.77 -1.10 6.60
CA THR A 112 4.89 0.15 5.82
C THR A 112 5.54 -0.08 4.45
N ALA A 113 6.43 -1.09 4.33
CA ALA A 113 6.96 -1.55 3.04
C ALA A 113 5.88 -2.02 2.08
N VAL A 114 4.97 -2.86 2.57
CA VAL A 114 3.86 -3.41 1.78
C VAL A 114 2.88 -2.29 1.42
N GLU A 115 2.62 -1.37 2.34
CA GLU A 115 1.77 -0.21 2.08
C GLU A 115 2.34 0.71 0.99
N LEU A 116 3.63 1.07 1.08
CA LEU A 116 4.30 1.87 0.06
C LEU A 116 4.25 1.17 -1.30
N ARG A 117 4.55 -0.13 -1.35
CA ARG A 117 4.46 -0.93 -2.58
C ARG A 117 3.04 -0.91 -3.17
N ASN A 118 2.01 -1.07 -2.35
CA ASN A 118 0.62 -1.05 -2.82
C ASN A 118 0.23 0.33 -3.38
N ARG A 119 0.67 1.41 -2.73
CA ARG A 119 0.47 2.79 -3.19
C ARG A 119 1.17 3.05 -4.51
N LEU A 120 2.43 2.63 -4.65
CA LEU A 120 3.18 2.76 -5.90
C LEU A 120 2.59 1.92 -7.04
N ARG A 121 2.16 0.68 -6.76
CA ARG A 121 1.43 -0.15 -7.73
C ARG A 121 0.18 0.56 -8.24
N THR A 122 -0.56 1.20 -7.34
CA THR A 122 -1.79 1.94 -7.66
C THR A 122 -1.49 3.16 -8.54
N ALA A 123 -0.46 3.94 -8.20
CA ALA A 123 -0.10 5.15 -8.93
C ALA A 123 0.55 4.87 -10.30
N THR A 124 1.34 3.80 -10.40
CA THR A 124 2.11 3.47 -11.62
C THR A 124 1.42 2.45 -12.52
N GLY A 125 0.50 1.65 -11.98
CA GLY A 125 -0.08 0.49 -12.67
C GLY A 125 0.90 -0.68 -12.82
N LEU A 126 2.09 -0.62 -12.23
CA LEU A 126 3.13 -1.66 -12.37
C LEU A 126 3.03 -2.74 -11.31
N ALA A 127 3.27 -3.99 -11.70
CA ALA A 127 3.42 -5.09 -10.76
C ALA A 127 4.78 -5.00 -10.05
N LEU A 128 4.80 -4.45 -8.83
CA LEU A 128 6.01 -4.30 -8.03
C LEU A 128 6.24 -5.54 -7.12
N PRO A 129 7.49 -6.02 -6.97
CA PRO A 129 7.81 -7.11 -6.06
C PRO A 129 7.58 -6.72 -4.60
N THR A 130 7.36 -7.71 -3.72
CA THR A 130 7.21 -7.47 -2.27
C THR A 130 8.55 -7.15 -1.58
N THR A 131 9.67 -7.42 -2.24
CA THR A 131 11.03 -7.14 -1.78
C THR A 131 11.54 -5.76 -2.19
N LEU A 132 10.69 -4.91 -2.80
CA LEU A 132 11.05 -3.64 -3.44
C LEU A 132 12.01 -2.77 -2.62
N ILE A 133 11.69 -2.52 -1.35
CA ILE A 133 12.49 -1.67 -0.46
C ILE A 133 13.83 -2.30 -0.04
N PHE A 134 14.01 -3.60 -0.23
CA PHE A 134 15.28 -4.29 0.02
C PHE A 134 16.14 -4.30 -1.25
N ASP A 135 15.50 -4.46 -2.41
CA ASP A 135 16.18 -4.41 -3.72
C ASP A 135 16.60 -2.97 -4.07
N TYR A 136 15.79 -2.00 -3.68
CA TYR A 136 15.99 -0.56 -3.92
C TYR A 136 15.86 0.19 -2.59
N PRO A 137 16.97 0.34 -1.84
CA PRO A 137 16.93 0.73 -0.44
C PRO A 137 16.60 2.20 -0.21
N ASN A 138 16.63 3.07 -1.23
CA ASN A 138 16.32 4.50 -1.09
C ASN A 138 15.48 5.03 -2.26
N PRO A 139 14.80 6.18 -2.09
CA PRO A 139 13.96 6.77 -3.13
C PRO A 139 14.66 7.00 -4.48
N THR A 140 15.93 7.42 -4.49
CA THR A 140 16.69 7.66 -5.73
C THR A 140 16.91 6.37 -6.53
N THR A 141 17.28 5.28 -5.87
CA THR A 141 17.50 3.98 -6.54
C THR A 141 16.21 3.31 -7.00
N LEU A 142 15.09 3.66 -6.37
CA LEU A 142 13.77 3.13 -6.71
C LEU A 142 13.12 3.86 -7.91
N ALA A 143 13.47 5.13 -8.14
CA ALA A 143 12.94 5.97 -9.23
C ALA A 143 13.56 5.63 -10.59
#